data_AF-A0A9X9A0Z4-F1
#
_entry.id   AF-A0A9X9A0Z4-F1
#
_cell.length_a   1.000
_cell.length_b   1.000
_cell.length_c   1.000
_cell.angle_alpha   90.00
_cell.angle_beta   90.00
_cell.angle_gamma   90.00
#
_symmetry.space_group_name_H-M   'P 1'
#
loop_
_entity.id
_entity.type
_entity.pdbx_description
1 polymer ?
#
loop_
_entity_poly.entity_id
_entity_poly.type
_entity_poly.pdbx_seq_one_letter_code
_entity_poly.pdbx_strand_id
1 'polypeptide(L)'
;LIPKAIEEVLRYRSPAQRVVRRVKKEMQLNGQTLQVDQIISAWVGSANRDSNYFKDADSFNIHRKRNPHLAFGHGIHFCLGARLARLEATIVLTELIKKYKSFSFIDTNLPIPISNSSSVYGLKSFPVKSEMIQIK
;
A
#
# COMPACT_ATOMS: atom_id res chain seq x y z
N LEU A 1 -2.87 -11.04 -14.15
CA LEU A 1 -1.96 -10.00 -13.60
C LEU A 1 -2.55 -9.28 -12.40
N ILE A 2 -3.87 -9.06 -12.35
CA ILE A 2 -4.56 -8.30 -11.29
C ILE A 2 -4.13 -8.68 -9.86
N PRO A 3 -4.14 -9.95 -9.41
CA PRO A 3 -3.73 -10.27 -8.05
C PRO A 3 -2.30 -9.83 -7.71
N LYS A 4 -1.35 -10.01 -8.65
CA LYS A 4 0.04 -9.56 -8.46
C LYS A 4 0.16 -8.03 -8.46
N ALA A 5 -0.62 -7.36 -9.29
CA ALA A 5 -0.68 -5.91 -9.30
C ALA A 5 -1.21 -5.36 -7.97
N ILE A 6 -2.23 -5.98 -7.37
CA ILE A 6 -2.77 -5.61 -6.05
C ILE A 6 -1.68 -5.69 -4.97
N GLU A 7 -0.96 -6.82 -4.88
CA GLU A 7 0.12 -6.96 -3.89
C GLU A 7 1.25 -5.95 -4.13
N GLU A 8 1.58 -5.65 -5.40
CA GLU A 8 2.61 -4.66 -5.70
C GLU A 8 2.17 -3.22 -5.40
N VAL A 9 0.89 -2.88 -5.62
CA VAL A 9 0.33 -1.58 -5.20
C VAL A 9 0.36 -1.46 -3.68
N LEU A 10 -0.05 -2.52 -2.96
CA LEU A 10 -0.03 -2.55 -1.50
C LEU A 10 1.38 -2.36 -0.95
N ARG A 11 2.39 -3.01 -1.54
CA ARG A 11 3.79 -2.78 -1.19
C ARG A 11 4.21 -1.35 -1.52
N TYR A 12 4.05 -0.94 -2.77
CA TYR A 12 4.63 0.30 -3.29
C TYR A 12 3.97 1.56 -2.71
N ARG A 13 2.66 1.52 -2.46
CA ARG A 13 1.83 2.61 -1.93
C ARG A 13 0.90 2.10 -0.82
N SER A 14 1.48 1.60 0.26
CA SER A 14 0.72 1.10 1.41
C SER A 14 -0.23 2.16 1.96
N PRO A 15 -1.54 1.89 2.10
CA PRO A 15 -2.46 2.87 2.68
C PRO A 15 -2.11 3.18 4.15
N ALA A 16 -1.86 2.16 4.97
CA ALA A 16 -1.34 2.35 6.32
C ALA A 16 0.18 2.58 6.27
N GLN A 17 0.62 3.78 6.68
CA GLN A 17 2.03 4.18 6.61
C GLN A 17 2.81 3.84 7.88
N ARG A 18 2.15 3.82 9.04
CA ARG A 18 2.77 3.40 10.30
C ARG A 18 1.80 2.66 11.20
N VAL A 19 2.35 1.85 12.09
CA VAL A 19 1.62 1.25 13.20
C VAL A 19 2.31 1.63 14.49
N VAL A 20 1.53 2.05 15.48
CA VAL A 20 2.05 2.50 16.77
C VAL A 20 1.98 1.35 17.78
N ARG A 21 3.01 1.23 18.61
CA ARG A 21 3.06 0.31 19.75
C ARG A 21 3.55 1.05 20.99
N ARG A 22 3.21 0.50 22.15
CA ARG A 22 3.72 0.95 23.45
C ARG A 22 4.56 -0.16 24.05
N VAL A 23 5.75 0.19 24.49
CA VAL A 23 6.69 -0.74 25.14
C VAL A 23 6.12 -1.14 26.50
N LYS A 24 5.94 -2.45 26.72
CA LYS A 24 5.37 -3.01 27.96
C LYS A 24 6.41 -3.49 28.96
N LYS A 25 7.62 -3.76 28.49
CA LYS A 25 8.78 -4.19 29.27
C LYS A 25 10.02 -3.63 28.58
N GLU A 26 11.02 -3.24 29.36
CA GLU A 26 12.30 -2.78 28.80
C GLU A 26 12.88 -3.87 27.87
N MET A 27 13.39 -3.47 26.71
CA MET A 27 13.98 -4.41 25.75
C MET A 27 15.02 -3.75 24.84
N GLN A 28 15.96 -4.55 24.33
CA GLN A 28 16.88 -4.16 23.26
C GLN A 28 16.26 -4.45 21.88
N LEU A 29 16.27 -3.46 20.99
CA LEU A 29 15.85 -3.61 19.59
C LEU A 29 16.84 -2.89 18.67
N ASN A 30 17.49 -3.64 17.77
CA ASN A 30 18.47 -3.10 16.80
C ASN A 30 19.53 -2.18 17.46
N GLY A 31 20.06 -2.60 18.62
CA GLY A 31 21.06 -1.84 19.36
C GLY A 31 20.52 -0.65 20.16
N GLN A 32 19.20 -0.44 20.19
CA GLN A 32 18.54 0.61 20.98
C GLN A 32 17.84 0.02 22.22
N THR A 33 17.97 0.70 23.35
CA THR A 33 17.22 0.38 24.57
C THR A 33 15.87 1.07 24.56
N LEU A 34 14.81 0.27 24.54
CA LEU A 34 13.43 0.75 24.62
C LEU A 34 12.94 0.67 26.06
N GLN A 35 12.58 1.82 26.62
CA GLN A 35 12.09 1.98 27.99
C GLN A 35 10.60 1.70 28.08
N VAL A 36 10.14 1.27 29.26
CA VAL A 36 8.71 1.04 29.53
C VAL A 36 7.89 2.30 29.23
N ASP A 37 6.69 2.11 28.67
CA ASP A 37 5.75 3.14 28.23
C ASP A 37 6.20 4.07 27.08
N GLN A 38 7.41 3.87 26.53
CA GLN A 38 7.77 4.54 25.28
C GLN A 38 6.83 4.15 24.14
N ILE A 39 6.50 5.14 23.30
CA ILE A 39 5.70 4.97 22.10
C ILE A 39 6.63 4.80 20.90
N ILE A 40 6.50 3.67 20.21
CA ILE A 40 7.26 3.37 19.00
C ILE A 40 6.36 3.39 17.78
N SER A 41 6.87 3.92 16.67
CA SER A 41 6.21 3.90 15.37
C SER A 41 6.95 2.96 14.42
N ALA A 42 6.31 1.86 14.04
CA ALA A 42 6.80 0.99 12.99
C ALA A 42 6.34 1.54 11.63
N TRP A 43 7.28 2.07 10.84
CA TRP A 43 7.01 2.69 9.54
C TRP A 43 6.86 1.63 8.44
N VAL A 44 5.63 1.20 8.20
CA VAL A 44 5.25 0.22 7.16
C VAL A 44 5.66 0.69 5.77
N GLY A 45 5.43 1.98 5.46
CA GLY A 45 5.82 2.56 4.18
C GLY A 45 7.32 2.42 3.92
N SER A 46 8.15 2.68 4.94
CA SER A 46 9.61 2.50 4.87
C SER A 46 9.99 1.03 4.72
N ALA A 47 9.41 0.13 5.51
CA ALA A 47 9.73 -1.29 5.45
C ALA A 47 9.40 -1.91 4.08
N ASN A 48 8.31 -1.47 3.43
CA ASN A 48 7.95 -1.92 2.08
C ASN A 48 8.83 -1.33 0.96
N ARG A 49 9.72 -0.40 1.31
CA ARG A 49 10.76 0.17 0.44
C ARG A 49 12.18 -0.25 0.86
N ASP A 50 12.33 -1.18 1.81
CA ASP A 50 13.64 -1.62 2.28
C ASP A 50 14.36 -2.43 1.19
N SER A 51 15.53 -1.93 0.75
CA SER A 51 16.35 -2.55 -0.28
C SER A 51 16.98 -3.89 0.15
N ASN A 52 17.07 -4.16 1.46
CA ASN A 52 17.50 -5.45 1.99
C ASN A 52 16.47 -6.57 1.73
N TYR A 53 15.19 -6.21 1.56
CA TYR A 53 14.10 -7.16 1.33
C TYR A 53 13.55 -7.10 -0.10
N PHE A 54 13.65 -5.94 -0.75
CA PHE A 54 13.13 -5.71 -2.10
C PHE A 54 14.23 -5.16 -3.01
N LYS A 55 14.71 -5.97 -3.95
CA LYS A 55 15.58 -5.47 -5.03
C LYS A 55 14.86 -4.36 -5.81
N ASP A 56 15.53 -3.27 -6.13
CA ASP A 56 14.96 -2.11 -6.83
C ASP A 56 13.67 -1.62 -6.12
N ALA A 57 13.72 -1.43 -4.80
CA ALA A 57 12.54 -1.23 -3.94
C ALA A 57 11.65 -0.04 -4.36
N ASP A 58 12.24 0.99 -4.95
CA ASP A 58 11.53 2.18 -5.45
C ASP A 58 10.96 2.03 -6.86
N SER A 59 11.16 0.87 -7.49
CA SER A 59 10.49 0.54 -8.75
C SER A 59 9.19 -0.20 -8.52
N PHE A 60 8.13 0.20 -9.22
CA PHE A 60 6.88 -0.54 -9.29
C PHE A 60 7.03 -1.70 -10.29
N ASN A 61 6.91 -2.94 -9.82
CA ASN A 61 7.09 -4.13 -10.65
C ASN A 61 6.09 -5.24 -10.27
N ILE A 62 5.06 -5.42 -11.11
CA ILE A 62 4.01 -6.44 -10.91
C ILE A 62 4.52 -7.89 -11.09
N HIS A 63 5.72 -8.07 -11.62
CA HIS A 63 6.32 -9.38 -11.90
C HIS A 63 7.30 -9.84 -10.81
N ARG A 64 7.41 -9.12 -9.69
CA ARG A 64 8.20 -9.57 -8.53
C ARG A 64 7.81 -10.99 -8.13
N LYS A 65 8.80 -11.88 -7.99
CA LYS A 65 8.58 -13.27 -7.58
C LYS A 65 8.25 -13.38 -6.09
N ARG A 66 8.91 -12.57 -5.25
CA ARG A 66 8.72 -12.50 -3.81
C ARG A 66 8.22 -11.09 -3.45
N ASN A 67 7.10 -11.00 -2.72
CA ASN A 67 6.54 -9.73 -2.29
C ASN A 67 5.99 -9.82 -0.84
N PRO A 68 6.86 -9.97 0.17
CA PRO A 68 6.45 -10.14 1.56
C PRO A 68 6.15 -8.79 2.22
N HIS A 69 5.28 -7.99 1.60
CA HIS A 69 4.96 -6.65 2.07
C HIS A 69 4.17 -6.66 3.39
N LEU A 70 4.31 -5.57 4.15
CA LEU A 70 3.69 -5.37 5.45
C LEU A 70 2.48 -4.43 5.41
N ALA A 71 1.94 -4.13 4.22
CA ALA A 71 0.80 -3.22 4.05
C ALA A 71 -0.44 -3.60 4.89
N PHE A 72 -0.62 -4.88 5.21
CA PHE A 72 -1.68 -5.40 6.08
C PHE A 72 -1.22 -5.62 7.54
N GLY A 73 -0.04 -5.14 7.90
CA GLY A 73 0.61 -5.43 9.16
C GLY A 73 1.14 -6.87 9.24
N HIS A 74 1.52 -7.28 10.44
CA HIS A 74 2.02 -8.61 10.75
C HIS A 74 1.75 -8.97 12.23
N GLY A 75 1.72 -10.26 12.54
CA GLY A 75 1.51 -10.78 13.90
C GLY A 75 0.06 -10.74 14.37
N ILE A 76 -0.14 -10.60 15.68
CA ILE A 76 -1.45 -10.70 16.35
C ILE A 76 -2.49 -9.65 15.91
N HIS A 77 -2.04 -8.56 15.28
CA HIS A 77 -2.88 -7.51 14.72
C HIS A 77 -2.84 -7.48 13.19
N PHE A 78 -2.52 -8.62 12.55
CA PHE A 78 -2.64 -8.76 11.11
C PHE A 78 -4.05 -8.38 10.65
N CYS A 79 -4.15 -7.63 9.56
CA CYS A 79 -5.41 -7.06 9.10
C CYS A 79 -6.48 -8.15 8.88
N LEU A 80 -7.52 -8.12 9.69
CA LEU A 80 -8.67 -9.03 9.58
C LEU A 80 -9.34 -8.93 8.21
N GLY A 81 -9.40 -7.71 7.65
CA GLY A 81 -9.99 -7.41 6.34
C GLY A 81 -9.10 -7.74 5.14
N ALA A 82 -7.89 -8.30 5.32
CA ALA A 82 -6.93 -8.46 4.24
C ALA A 82 -7.42 -9.35 3.08
N ARG A 83 -8.31 -10.31 3.36
CA ARG A 83 -8.94 -11.14 2.32
C ARG A 83 -10.04 -10.38 1.59
N LEU A 84 -10.87 -9.64 2.32
CA LEU A 84 -11.94 -8.83 1.76
C LEU A 84 -11.39 -7.71 0.86
N ALA A 85 -10.40 -6.96 1.34
CA ALA A 85 -9.77 -5.89 0.57
C ALA A 85 -9.18 -6.38 -0.77
N ARG A 86 -8.57 -7.58 -0.77
CA ARG A 86 -8.07 -8.20 -2.01
C ARG A 86 -9.19 -8.60 -2.94
N LEU A 87 -10.29 -9.14 -2.41
CA LEU A 87 -11.47 -9.51 -3.20
C LEU A 87 -12.08 -8.26 -3.85
N GLU A 88 -12.34 -7.22 -3.07
CA GLU A 88 -12.88 -5.94 -3.56
C GLU A 88 -12.00 -5.35 -4.66
N ALA A 89 -10.68 -5.25 -4.42
CA ALA A 89 -9.75 -4.74 -5.43
C ALA A 89 -9.70 -5.61 -6.69
N THR A 90 -9.80 -6.94 -6.54
CA THR A 90 -9.84 -7.86 -7.68
C THR A 90 -11.10 -7.64 -8.51
N ILE A 91 -12.27 -7.53 -7.87
CA ILE A 91 -13.55 -7.30 -8.56
C ILE A 91 -13.51 -5.95 -9.28
N VAL A 92 -13.18 -4.87 -8.57
CA VAL A 92 -13.18 -3.51 -9.13
C VAL A 92 -12.22 -3.41 -10.32
N LEU A 93 -10.97 -3.88 -10.19
CA LEU A 93 -10.01 -3.81 -11.28
C LEU A 93 -10.41 -4.67 -12.49
N THR A 94 -11.01 -5.84 -12.23
CA THR A 94 -11.52 -6.72 -13.30
C THR A 94 -12.63 -6.05 -14.08
N GLU A 95 -13.61 -5.48 -13.39
CA GLU A 95 -14.76 -4.83 -14.05
C GLU A 95 -14.36 -3.52 -14.74
N LEU A 96 -13.41 -2.76 -14.17
CA LEU A 96 -12.88 -1.56 -14.83
C LEU A 96 -12.19 -1.90 -16.16
N ILE A 97 -11.32 -2.91 -16.19
CA ILE A 97 -10.57 -3.27 -17.41
C ILE A 97 -11.49 -3.92 -18.47
N LYS A 98 -12.57 -4.62 -18.05
CA LYS A 98 -13.58 -5.14 -18.98
C LYS A 98 -14.42 -4.05 -19.63
N LYS A 99 -14.66 -2.94 -18.93
CA LYS A 99 -15.58 -1.88 -19.37
C LYS A 99 -14.87 -0.73 -20.08
N TYR A 100 -13.64 -0.42 -19.68
CA TYR A 100 -12.87 0.70 -20.19
C TYR A 100 -11.63 0.23 -20.94
N LYS A 101 -11.43 0.79 -22.13
CA LYS A 101 -10.28 0.50 -23.00
C LYS A 101 -9.03 1.22 -22.50
N SER A 102 -9.18 2.46 -22.02
CA SER A 102 -8.06 3.28 -21.57
C SER A 102 -8.47 4.29 -20.50
N PHE A 103 -7.47 4.71 -19.72
CA PHE A 103 -7.55 5.84 -18.79
C PHE A 103 -6.36 6.77 -19.05
N SER A 104 -6.57 8.08 -19.01
CA SER A 104 -5.50 9.08 -19.12
C SER A 104 -5.70 10.21 -18.11
N PHE A 105 -4.64 10.95 -17.80
CA PHE A 105 -4.79 12.15 -16.97
C PHE A 105 -5.57 13.24 -17.70
N ILE A 106 -6.21 14.10 -16.91
CA ILE A 106 -6.70 15.40 -17.40
C ILE A 106 -5.52 16.37 -17.23
N ASP A 107 -5.03 16.93 -18.33
CA ASP A 107 -3.73 17.63 -18.41
C ASP A 107 -3.49 18.69 -17.32
N THR A 108 -4.55 19.36 -16.86
CA THR A 108 -4.48 20.43 -15.86
C THR A 108 -4.83 20.01 -14.44
N ASN A 109 -5.37 18.80 -14.24
CA ASN A 109 -5.86 18.34 -12.94
C ASN A 109 -5.07 17.11 -12.49
N LEU A 110 -3.91 17.34 -11.89
CA LEU A 110 -3.09 16.26 -11.35
C LEU A 110 -3.75 15.60 -10.11
N PRO A 111 -3.40 14.34 -9.81
CA PRO A 111 -3.79 13.68 -8.58
C PRO A 111 -3.45 14.51 -7.35
N ILE A 112 -4.44 14.71 -6.47
CA ILE A 112 -4.26 15.45 -5.22
C ILE A 112 -4.06 14.42 -4.11
N PRO A 113 -2.88 14.33 -3.46
CA PRO A 113 -2.70 13.45 -2.32
C PRO A 113 -3.54 13.90 -1.12
N ILE A 114 -3.88 12.96 -0.24
CA ILE A 114 -4.35 13.31 1.09
C ILE A 114 -3.21 14.08 1.79
N SER A 115 -3.45 15.34 2.13
CA SER A 115 -2.52 16.16 2.91
C SER A 115 -2.76 15.97 4.41
N ASN A 116 -1.75 16.30 5.22
CA ASN A 116 -1.84 16.35 6.69
C ASN A 116 -2.09 15.00 7.39
N SER A 117 -1.77 13.88 6.76
CA SER A 117 -1.79 12.56 7.40
C SER A 117 -0.41 11.90 7.32
N SER A 118 0.13 11.54 8.47
CA SER A 118 1.36 10.73 8.58
C SER A 118 1.08 9.25 8.85
N SER A 119 -0.20 8.88 9.04
CA SER A 119 -0.63 7.50 9.28
C SER A 119 -1.25 6.84 8.05
N VAL A 120 -1.84 7.63 7.15
CA VAL A 120 -2.56 7.14 5.97
C VAL A 120 -2.06 7.83 4.71
N TYR A 121 -1.74 7.03 3.69
CA TYR A 121 -1.45 7.48 2.34
C TYR A 121 -2.66 7.22 1.43
N GLY A 122 -2.95 8.17 0.55
CA GLY A 122 -4.00 8.03 -0.45
C GLY A 122 -4.13 9.30 -1.27
N LEU A 123 -5.13 9.31 -2.15
CA LEU A 123 -5.47 10.47 -2.98
C LEU A 123 -6.83 11.03 -2.53
N LYS A 124 -6.89 12.36 -2.36
CA LYS A 124 -8.14 13.09 -2.19
C LYS A 124 -8.91 13.20 -3.51
N SER A 125 -8.19 13.32 -4.62
CA SER A 125 -8.76 13.40 -5.97
C SER A 125 -7.84 12.71 -6.98
N PHE A 126 -8.43 11.98 -7.92
CA PHE A 126 -7.74 11.32 -9.03
C PHE A 126 -8.55 11.47 -10.33
N PRO A 127 -8.58 12.66 -10.92
CA PRO A 127 -9.41 12.92 -12.08
C PRO A 127 -8.75 12.36 -13.34
N VAL A 128 -9.51 11.55 -14.09
CA VAL A 128 -9.04 10.84 -15.27
C VAL A 128 -10.06 10.97 -16.41
N LYS A 129 -9.59 10.99 -17.65
CA LYS A 129 -10.41 10.71 -18.84
C LYS A 129 -10.45 9.20 -19.03
N SER A 130 -11.59 8.67 -19.46
CA SER A 130 -11.73 7.25 -19.77
C SER A 130 -12.38 7.04 -21.13
N GLU A 131 -11.95 5.99 -21.82
CA GLU A 131 -12.54 5.53 -23.09
C GLU A 131 -13.28 4.21 -22.80
N MET A 132 -14.59 4.16 -23.04
CA MET A 132 -15.37 2.93 -22.85
C MET A 132 -15.20 1.99 -24.04
N ILE A 133 -15.23 0.68 -23.77
CA ILE A 133 -15.31 -0.32 -24.83
C ILE A 133 -16.72 -0.25 -25.43
N GLN A 134 -16.83 0.08 -26.72
CA GLN A 134 -18.10 -0.03 -27.43
C GLN A 134 -18.44 -1.51 -27.59
N ILE A 135 -19.47 -1.96 -26.90
CA ILE A 135 -20.08 -3.26 -27.13
C ILE A 135 -20.99 -3.07 -28.35
N LYS A 136 -20.69 -3.77 -29.45
CA LYS A 136 -21.60 -3.87 -30.59
C LYS A 136 -22.86 -4.65 -30.21
#